data_AF-A0A7J7MZK7-F1
#
_entry.id   AF-A0A7J7MZK7-F1
#
_cell.length_a   1.000
_cell.length_b   1.000
_cell.length_c   1.000
_cell.angle_alpha   90.00
_cell.angle_beta   90.00
_cell.angle_gamma   90.00
#
_symmetry.space_group_name_H-M   'P 1'
#
loop_
_entity.id
_entity.type
_entity.pdbx_description
1 polymer ?
#
loop_
_entity_poly.entity_id
_entity_poly.type
_entity_poly.pdbx_seq_one_letter_code
_entity_poly.pdbx_strand_id
1 'polypeptide(L)'
;MIYGTHFWKLEIIRVISQGPGIYPIASKYIASGLSREAASLAIANYGDNLTKVREFVNAYNVLREMGFQSNNVTKALAMYDNDTTKALAYFLNC
;
A
#
# COMPACT_ATOMS: atom_id res chain seq x y z
N MET A 1 -17.08 22.33 15.75
CA MET A 1 -17.28 21.12 14.92
C MET A 1 -16.76 21.41 13.53
N ILE A 2 -15.60 20.87 13.15
CA ILE A 2 -15.14 20.83 11.75
C ILE A 2 -14.48 19.46 11.53
N TYR A 3 -15.16 18.61 10.76
CA TYR A 3 -14.64 17.34 10.22
C TYR A 3 -13.81 17.64 8.97
N GLY A 4 -12.81 16.80 8.65
CA GLY A 4 -12.43 16.59 7.25
C GLY A 4 -10.95 16.58 6.93
N THR A 5 -10.33 15.41 7.12
CA THR A 5 -9.44 14.79 6.12
C THR A 5 -8.31 15.64 5.52
N HIS A 6 -7.33 16.07 6.31
CA HIS A 6 -6.04 16.52 5.75
C HIS A 6 -4.83 16.17 6.62
N PHE A 7 -4.94 15.15 7.47
CA PHE A 7 -3.87 14.78 8.41
C PHE A 7 -2.81 13.83 7.84
N TRP A 8 -3.06 13.18 6.69
CA TRP A 8 -2.18 12.12 6.17
C TRP A 8 -1.20 12.55 5.06
N LYS A 9 -1.28 13.78 4.53
CA LYS A 9 -0.44 14.20 3.39
C LYS A 9 0.99 14.60 3.80
N LEU A 10 1.23 14.90 5.07
CA LEU A 10 2.52 15.41 5.56
C LEU A 10 3.36 14.38 6.34
N GLU A 11 2.76 13.28 6.81
CA GLU A 11 3.51 12.21 7.49
C GLU A 11 4.22 11.27 6.51
N ILE A 12 3.71 11.15 5.28
CA ILE A 12 4.36 10.37 4.21
C ILE A 12 5.75 10.94 3.87
N ILE A 13 5.94 12.26 3.99
CA ILE A 13 7.23 12.93 3.74
C ILE A 13 8.17 12.83 4.96
N ARG A 14 7.65 12.65 6.19
CA ARG A 14 8.50 12.36 7.36
C ARG A 14 8.95 10.90 7.43
N VAL A 15 8.11 9.95 7.00
CA VAL A 15 8.43 8.51 7.06
C VAL A 15 9.51 8.10 6.05
N ILE A 16 9.70 8.85 4.95
CA ILE A 16 10.86 8.66 4.05
C ILE A 16 12.20 9.10 4.66
N SER A 17 12.19 9.77 5.81
CA SER A 17 13.38 9.99 6.66
C SER A 17 13.31 9.14 7.93
N GLN A 18 13.67 7.86 7.78
CA GLN A 18 14.29 7.03 8.83
C GLN A 18 13.56 6.93 10.19
N GLY A 19 12.66 5.95 10.29
CA GLY A 19 12.37 5.28 11.56
C GLY A 19 13.02 3.89 11.58
N PRO A 20 13.82 3.51 12.60
CA PRO A 20 14.45 2.19 12.69
C PRO A 20 13.48 1.01 12.77
N GLY A 21 12.16 1.25 12.80
CA GLY A 21 11.12 0.20 12.86
C GLY A 21 10.63 -0.31 11.49
N ILE A 22 10.53 0.53 10.44
CA ILE A 22 9.99 0.09 9.13
C ILE A 22 11.04 -0.69 8.34
N TYR A 23 12.32 -0.32 8.44
CA TYR A 23 13.42 -0.97 7.73
C TYR A 23 13.62 -2.46 8.08
N PRO A 24 13.66 -2.89 9.35
CA PRO A 24 13.78 -4.32 9.67
C PRO A 24 12.55 -5.11 9.21
N ILE A 25 11.36 -4.50 9.29
CA ILE A 25 10.11 -5.12 8.83
C ILE A 25 10.12 -5.25 7.29
N ALA A 26 10.45 -4.19 6.55
CA ALA A 26 10.54 -4.24 5.10
C ALA A 26 11.60 -5.24 4.61
N SER A 27 12.72 -5.34 5.32
CA SER A 27 13.82 -6.24 4.96
C SER A 27 13.39 -7.71 4.89
N LYS A 28 12.56 -8.19 5.82
CA LYS A 28 12.06 -9.59 5.76
C LYS A 28 11.13 -9.86 4.57
N TYR A 29 10.30 -8.88 4.18
CA TYR A 29 9.42 -9.02 3.03
C TYR A 29 10.21 -8.97 1.72
N ILE A 30 11.18 -8.07 1.62
CA ILE A 30 12.07 -7.94 0.46
C ILE A 30 12.94 -9.20 0.30
N ALA A 31 13.49 -9.73 1.40
CA ALA A 31 14.23 -11.00 1.38
C ALA A 31 13.35 -12.20 0.96
N SER A 32 12.04 -12.10 1.15
CA SER A 32 11.06 -13.08 0.67
C SER A 32 10.64 -12.88 -0.79
N GLY A 33 11.30 -11.98 -1.52
CA GLY A 33 11.04 -11.72 -2.94
C GLY A 33 9.94 -10.71 -3.24
N LEU A 34 9.39 -10.00 -2.22
CA LEU A 34 8.37 -8.98 -2.47
C LEU A 34 9.01 -7.70 -3.00
N SER A 35 8.29 -7.00 -3.88
CA SER A 35 8.70 -5.70 -4.41
C SER A 35 8.91 -4.69 -3.27
N ARG A 36 10.07 -4.01 -3.26
CA ARG A 36 10.43 -3.03 -2.24
C ARG A 36 9.41 -1.90 -2.10
N GLU A 37 8.95 -1.36 -3.22
CA GLU A 37 7.96 -0.28 -3.26
C GLU A 37 6.63 -0.76 -2.68
N ALA A 38 6.09 -1.87 -3.22
CA ALA A 38 4.80 -2.41 -2.81
C ALA A 38 4.82 -2.86 -1.34
N ALA A 39 5.89 -3.51 -0.88
CA ALA A 39 6.04 -3.93 0.51
C ALA A 39 6.08 -2.73 1.45
N SER A 40 6.79 -1.67 1.10
CA SER A 40 6.87 -0.46 1.93
C SER A 40 5.50 0.22 2.05
N LEU A 41 4.75 0.31 0.94
CA LEU A 41 3.38 0.83 0.94
C LEU A 41 2.42 -0.06 1.73
N ALA A 42 2.54 -1.38 1.62
CA ALA A 42 1.72 -2.32 2.36
C ALA A 42 1.95 -2.21 3.87
N ILE A 43 3.21 -2.16 4.30
CA ILE A 43 3.59 -2.02 5.72
C ILE A 43 3.07 -0.69 6.27
N ALA A 44 3.09 0.38 5.48
CA ALA A 44 2.53 1.67 5.88
C ALA A 44 1.00 1.62 6.09
N ASN A 45 0.27 0.77 5.38
CA ASN A 45 -1.19 0.65 5.49
C ASN A 45 -1.64 -0.40 6.52
N TYR A 46 -0.91 -1.51 6.65
CA TYR A 46 -1.33 -2.68 7.43
C TYR A 46 -0.39 -3.06 8.58
N GLY A 47 0.73 -2.33 8.74
CA GLY A 47 1.77 -2.67 9.69
C GLY A 47 2.43 -4.01 9.36
N ASP A 48 2.90 -4.70 10.39
CA ASP A 48 3.55 -6.01 10.24
C ASP A 48 2.54 -7.18 10.17
N ASN A 49 1.71 -7.18 9.14
CA ASN A 49 0.74 -8.24 8.90
C ASN A 49 1.14 -9.04 7.66
N LEU A 50 1.71 -10.24 7.87
CA LEU A 50 2.24 -11.07 6.79
C LEU A 50 1.21 -11.34 5.68
N THR A 51 -0.02 -11.66 6.06
CA THR A 51 -1.10 -11.96 5.11
C THR A 51 -1.47 -10.71 4.33
N LYS A 52 -1.76 -9.60 5.02
CA LYS A 52 -2.18 -8.35 4.36
C LYS A 52 -1.08 -7.75 3.50
N VAL A 53 0.18 -7.84 3.92
CA VAL A 53 1.32 -7.35 3.13
C VAL A 53 1.46 -8.15 1.84
N ARG A 54 1.32 -9.48 1.89
CA ARG A 54 1.38 -10.33 0.70
C ARG A 54 0.20 -10.07 -0.25
N GLU A 55 -1.00 -9.97 0.29
CA GLU A 55 -2.20 -9.66 -0.50
C GLU A 55 -2.08 -8.32 -1.21
N PHE A 56 -1.67 -7.27 -0.48
CA PHE A 56 -1.45 -5.94 -1.05
C PHE A 56 -0.40 -5.99 -2.15
N VAL A 57 0.77 -6.59 -1.92
CA VAL A 57 1.86 -6.63 -2.91
C VAL A 57 1.43 -7.35 -4.19
N ASN A 58 0.71 -8.47 -4.06
CA ASN A 58 0.21 -9.21 -5.21
C ASN A 58 -0.79 -8.36 -6.02
N ALA A 59 -1.80 -7.81 -5.36
CA ALA A 59 -2.83 -6.98 -5.99
C ALA A 59 -2.24 -5.70 -6.60
N TYR A 60 -1.29 -5.08 -5.90
CA TYR A 60 -0.59 -3.88 -6.35
C TYR A 60 0.17 -4.13 -7.65
N ASN A 61 0.93 -5.23 -7.73
CA ASN A 61 1.68 -5.57 -8.94
C ASN A 61 0.75 -5.78 -10.14
N VAL A 62 -0.33 -6.56 -9.98
CA VAL A 62 -1.32 -6.81 -11.04
C VAL A 62 -1.89 -5.51 -11.59
N LEU A 63 -2.32 -4.60 -10.70
CA LEU A 63 -2.92 -3.33 -11.11
C LEU A 63 -1.88 -2.37 -11.72
N ARG A 64 -0.61 -2.43 -11.29
CA ARG A 64 0.49 -1.65 -11.88
C ARG A 64 0.85 -2.15 -13.27
N GLU A 65 0.82 -3.47 -13.49
CA GLU A 65 1.03 -4.08 -14.81
C GLU A 65 -0.10 -3.72 -15.79
N MET A 66 -1.32 -3.48 -15.30
CA MET A 66 -2.43 -2.93 -16.08
C MET A 66 -2.29 -1.45 -16.43
N GLY A 67 -1.27 -0.76 -15.90
CA GLY A 67 -0.99 0.65 -16.18
C GLY A 67 -1.64 1.64 -15.22
N PHE A 68 -2.26 1.18 -14.12
CA PHE A 68 -2.80 2.09 -13.11
C PHE A 68 -1.68 2.78 -12.32
N GLN A 69 -1.93 4.04 -11.95
CA GLN A 69 -0.96 4.85 -11.19
C GLN A 69 -0.83 4.34 -9.74
N SER A 70 0.42 4.30 -9.23
CA SER A 70 0.78 3.78 -7.89
C SER A 70 -0.09 4.33 -6.76
N ASN A 71 -0.29 5.64 -6.72
CA ASN A 71 -1.11 6.33 -5.72
C ASN A 71 -2.58 5.87 -5.76
N ASN A 72 -3.13 5.74 -6.96
CA ASN A 72 -4.51 5.32 -7.17
C ASN A 72 -4.71 3.85 -6.78
N VAL A 73 -3.78 2.98 -7.17
CA VAL A 73 -3.74 1.56 -6.77
C VAL A 73 -3.69 1.42 -5.25
N THR A 74 -2.77 2.13 -4.60
CA THR A 74 -2.62 2.11 -3.14
C THR A 74 -3.93 2.51 -2.44
N LYS A 75 -4.55 3.60 -2.91
CA LYS A 75 -5.82 4.09 -2.35
C LYS A 75 -6.96 3.09 -2.54
N ALA A 76 -7.10 2.50 -3.73
CA ALA A 76 -8.17 1.54 -4.01
C ALA A 76 -8.00 0.26 -3.19
N LEU A 77 -6.78 -0.29 -3.09
CA LEU A 77 -6.51 -1.48 -2.30
C LEU A 77 -6.76 -1.26 -0.81
N ALA A 78 -6.37 -0.10 -0.27
CA ALA A 78 -6.69 0.26 1.11
C ALA A 78 -8.21 0.38 1.34
N MET A 79 -8.95 0.94 0.38
CA MET A 79 -10.40 1.11 0.47
C MET A 79 -11.16 -0.23 0.46
N TYR A 80 -10.67 -1.22 -0.29
CA TYR A 80 -11.34 -2.51 -0.46
C TYR A 80 -10.63 -3.66 0.24
N ASP A 81 -9.78 -3.37 1.23
CA ASP A 81 -9.08 -4.36 2.04
C ASP A 81 -8.31 -5.42 1.23
N ASN A 82 -7.58 -4.95 0.20
CA ASN A 82 -6.82 -5.73 -0.79
C ASN A 82 -7.67 -6.60 -1.75
N ASP A 83 -8.99 -6.45 -1.76
CA ASP A 83 -9.86 -7.11 -2.75
C ASP A 83 -9.58 -6.54 -4.16
N THR A 84 -8.80 -7.28 -4.95
CA THR A 84 -8.35 -6.84 -6.28
C THR A 84 -9.52 -6.65 -7.23
N THR A 85 -10.56 -7.47 -7.12
CA THR A 85 -11.76 -7.39 -7.97
C THR A 85 -12.52 -6.11 -7.69
N LYS A 86 -12.74 -5.77 -6.42
CA LYS A 86 -13.40 -4.50 -6.05
C LYS A 86 -12.54 -3.27 -6.37
N ALA A 87 -11.23 -3.35 -6.17
CA ALA A 87 -10.31 -2.28 -6.54
C ALA A 87 -10.27 -2.05 -8.06
N LEU A 88 -10.32 -3.11 -8.85
CA LEU A 88 -10.43 -3.02 -10.31
C LEU A 88 -11.77 -2.44 -10.75
N ALA A 89 -12.87 -2.91 -10.15
CA ALA A 89 -14.21 -2.38 -10.41
C ALA A 89 -14.30 -0.86 -10.14
N TYR A 90 -13.63 -0.38 -9.09
CA TYR A 90 -13.49 1.05 -8.82
C TYR A 90 -12.79 1.83 -9.94
N PHE A 91 -11.76 1.27 -10.58
CA PHE A 91 -11.10 1.92 -11.73
C PHE A 91 -11.94 1.88 -13.00
N LEU A 92 -12.74 0.84 -13.19
CA LEU A 92 -13.60 0.66 -14.35
C LEU A 92 -14.98 1.28 -14.16
N ASN A 93 -15.27 1.83 -12.97
CA ASN A 93 -16.57 2.37 -12.58
C ASN A 93 -17.71 1.37 -12.85
N CYS A 94 -17.47 0.09 -12.51
CA CYS A 94 -18.38 -1.04 -12.70
C CYS A 94 -18.87 -1.59 -11.36
#